data_AF-A0AAU4PQP2-F1
#
_entry.id   AF-A0AAU4PQP2-F1
#
_cell.length_a   1.000
_cell.length_b   1.000
_cell.length_c   1.000
_cell.angle_alpha   90.00
_cell.angle_beta   90.00
_cell.angle_gamma   90.00
#
_symmetry.space_group_name_H-M   'P 1'
#
loop_
_entity.id
_entity.type
_entity.pdbx_description
1 polymer ?
#
loop_
_entity_poly.entity_id
_entity_poly.type
_entity_poly.pdbx_seq_one_letter_code
_entity_poly.pdbx_strand_id
1 'polypeptide(L)'
;MLVDARERSARAALDTVLDPELDEPITDLGFVRSVTLTPDGALTVRLRLPTSFCSPNFAYLMASDSKDALTALPWTRDVVVLLDDHHDSDLINGGLAADAGYRGTFGAEAEKDLEALRLTFRRKAHVAAMERALTRLLRENPDLTEEDLHDVVLGDLPDAATSGALLRRREALGLGVAPSDPVLVDEEGRRVPQGEIPLRLRFARAVRVSIEGNAHFCRGLLRTRYPQAADDQSKENVS
;
A
#
# COMPACT_ATOMS: atom_id res chain seq x y z
N MET A 1 -9.62 -23.87 -16.34
CA MET A 1 -10.85 -23.22 -15.80
C MET A 1 -10.83 -23.04 -14.28
N LEU A 2 -10.82 -24.11 -13.46
CA LEU A 2 -10.81 -23.96 -11.98
C LEU A 2 -9.47 -23.44 -11.44
N VAL A 3 -8.35 -23.96 -11.96
CA VAL A 3 -6.99 -23.47 -11.62
C VAL A 3 -6.86 -22.00 -11.98
N ASP A 4 -7.27 -21.60 -13.20
CA ASP A 4 -7.24 -20.20 -13.63
C ASP A 4 -8.11 -19.28 -12.74
N ALA A 5 -9.26 -19.78 -12.25
CA ALA A 5 -10.11 -19.01 -11.34
C ALA A 5 -9.46 -18.82 -9.96
N ARG A 6 -8.82 -19.87 -9.44
CA ARG A 6 -8.06 -19.80 -8.18
C ARG A 6 -6.85 -18.88 -8.31
N GLU A 7 -6.08 -18.98 -9.39
CA GLU A 7 -4.95 -18.10 -9.63
C GLU A 7 -5.39 -16.64 -9.72
N ARG A 8 -6.48 -16.33 -10.44
CA ARG A 8 -7.05 -14.97 -10.46
C ARG A 8 -7.45 -14.50 -9.07
N SER A 9 -8.07 -15.35 -8.25
CA SER A 9 -8.42 -14.98 -6.88
C SER A 9 -7.20 -14.74 -5.98
N ALA A 10 -6.12 -15.52 -6.16
CA ALA A 10 -4.86 -15.31 -5.46
C ALA A 10 -4.21 -13.98 -5.86
N ARG A 11 -4.20 -13.66 -7.16
CA ARG A 11 -3.70 -12.37 -7.66
C ARG A 11 -4.52 -11.20 -7.12
N ALA A 12 -5.85 -11.32 -7.12
CA ALA A 12 -6.74 -10.31 -6.54
C ALA A 12 -6.51 -10.12 -5.03
N ALA A 13 -6.21 -11.19 -4.29
CA ALA A 13 -5.84 -11.08 -2.87
C ALA A 13 -4.49 -10.36 -2.70
N LEU A 14 -3.48 -10.68 -3.52
CA LEU A 14 -2.18 -9.99 -3.49
C LEU A 14 -2.28 -8.51 -3.88
N ASP A 15 -3.26 -8.14 -4.70
CA ASP A 15 -3.54 -6.76 -5.09
C ASP A 15 -3.99 -5.88 -3.90
N THR A 16 -4.46 -6.51 -2.82
CA THR A 16 -4.81 -5.81 -1.57
C THR A 16 -3.60 -5.53 -0.68
N VAL A 17 -2.46 -6.15 -0.95
CA VAL A 17 -1.24 -6.01 -0.16
C VAL A 17 -0.45 -4.82 -0.68
N LEU A 18 -0.32 -3.80 0.17
CA LEU A 18 0.37 -2.56 -0.17
C LEU A 18 1.81 -2.56 0.34
N ASP A 19 2.71 -1.98 -0.43
CA ASP A 19 3.98 -1.51 0.14
C ASP A 19 3.68 -0.36 1.12
N PRO A 20 4.07 -0.45 2.40
CA PRO A 20 3.76 0.58 3.40
C PRO A 20 4.30 1.96 3.03
N GLU A 21 5.48 2.04 2.42
CA GLU A 21 6.12 3.30 2.08
C GLU A 21 5.50 3.93 0.84
N LEU A 22 5.17 3.10 -0.15
CA LEU A 22 4.75 3.56 -1.46
C LEU A 22 3.23 3.72 -1.60
N ASP A 23 2.44 3.14 -0.68
CA ASP A 23 0.97 3.17 -0.72
C ASP A 23 0.40 2.63 -2.05
N GLU A 24 1.08 1.63 -2.62
CA GLU A 24 0.75 0.97 -3.88
C GLU A 24 0.77 -0.57 -3.72
N PRO A 25 -0.07 -1.30 -4.47
CA PRO A 25 -0.06 -2.76 -4.47
C PRO A 25 1.29 -3.37 -4.87
N ILE A 26 1.68 -4.45 -4.20
CA ILE A 26 2.91 -5.20 -4.55
C ILE A 26 2.84 -5.83 -5.95
N THR A 27 1.63 -6.03 -6.47
CA THR A 27 1.32 -6.45 -7.85
C THR A 27 1.66 -5.36 -8.86
N ASP A 28 1.20 -4.13 -8.64
CA ASP A 28 1.48 -2.95 -9.47
C ASP A 28 2.98 -2.58 -9.46
N LEU A 29 3.63 -2.77 -8.33
CA LEU A 29 5.07 -2.54 -8.18
C LEU A 29 5.93 -3.61 -8.88
N GLY A 30 5.34 -4.75 -9.27
CA GLY A 30 6.05 -5.87 -9.91
C GLY A 30 6.87 -6.71 -8.92
N PHE A 31 6.54 -6.64 -7.62
CA PHE A 31 7.24 -7.39 -6.56
C PHE A 31 6.82 -8.86 -6.55
N VAL A 32 5.63 -9.19 -7.05
CA VAL A 32 5.18 -10.59 -7.21
C VAL A 32 5.86 -11.21 -8.43
N ARG A 33 6.90 -12.03 -8.18
CA ARG A 33 7.65 -12.72 -9.24
C ARG A 33 6.89 -13.91 -9.82
N SER A 34 6.23 -14.69 -8.97
CA SER A 34 5.52 -15.89 -9.43
C SER A 34 4.45 -16.32 -8.44
N VAL A 35 3.36 -16.88 -8.97
CA VAL A 35 2.28 -17.53 -8.21
C VAL A 35 2.15 -18.95 -8.76
N THR A 36 2.48 -19.96 -7.94
CA THR A 36 2.41 -21.38 -8.32
C THR A 36 1.32 -22.06 -7.52
N LEU A 37 0.36 -22.66 -8.21
CA LEU A 37 -0.78 -23.33 -7.61
C LEU A 37 -0.81 -24.81 -8.02
N THR A 38 -0.98 -25.67 -7.01
CA THR A 38 -1.22 -27.11 -7.20
C THR A 38 -2.72 -27.43 -7.25
N PRO A 39 -3.16 -28.52 -7.89
CA PRO A 39 -4.57 -28.88 -7.96
C PRO A 39 -5.26 -29.09 -6.59
N ASP A 40 -4.50 -29.58 -5.61
CA ASP A 40 -4.91 -29.86 -4.24
C ASP A 40 -4.99 -28.62 -3.35
N GLY A 41 -4.59 -27.44 -3.85
CA GLY A 41 -4.79 -26.15 -3.19
C GLY A 41 -3.58 -25.65 -2.39
N ALA A 42 -2.40 -26.26 -2.56
CA ALA A 42 -1.15 -25.67 -2.08
C ALA A 42 -0.70 -24.54 -3.01
N LEU A 43 -0.36 -23.40 -2.42
CA LEU A 43 -0.01 -22.15 -3.10
C LEU A 43 1.38 -21.71 -2.67
N THR A 44 2.24 -21.42 -3.64
CA THR A 44 3.56 -20.83 -3.42
C THR A 44 3.68 -19.51 -4.16
N VAL A 45 3.98 -18.45 -3.43
CA VAL A 45 4.22 -17.11 -3.98
C VAL A 45 5.65 -16.70 -3.72
N ARG A 46 6.32 -16.19 -4.76
CA ARG A 46 7.66 -15.61 -4.64
C ARG A 46 7.58 -14.10 -4.82
N LEU A 47 8.11 -13.38 -3.84
CA LEU A 47 8.27 -11.94 -3.85
C LEU A 47 9.74 -11.58 -4.11
N ARG A 48 9.97 -10.42 -4.70
CA ARG A 48 11.31 -9.83 -4.89
C ARG A 48 11.24 -8.33 -4.70
N LEU A 49 12.34 -7.74 -4.26
CA LEU A 49 12.40 -6.31 -3.94
C LEU A 49 13.45 -5.57 -4.79
N PRO A 50 13.29 -4.24 -4.99
CA PRO A 50 14.18 -3.44 -5.83
C PRO A 50 15.65 -3.49 -5.43
N THR A 51 15.93 -3.65 -4.13
CA THR A 51 17.29 -3.78 -3.61
C THR A 51 17.39 -4.91 -2.58
N SER A 52 18.59 -5.43 -2.35
CA SER A 52 18.84 -6.47 -1.33
C SER A 52 18.78 -5.91 0.09
N PHE A 53 18.77 -4.59 0.26
CA PHE A 53 18.82 -3.88 1.54
C PHE A 53 17.58 -2.99 1.72
N CYS A 54 16.46 -3.35 1.11
CA CYS A 54 15.18 -2.75 1.49
C CYS A 54 14.97 -2.93 3.00
N SER A 55 14.14 -2.08 3.62
CA SER A 55 13.92 -2.18 5.06
C SER A 55 13.44 -3.60 5.43
N PRO A 56 14.09 -4.29 6.38
CA PRO A 56 13.64 -5.62 6.81
C PRO A 56 12.20 -5.60 7.32
N ASN A 57 11.79 -4.48 7.92
CA ASN A 57 10.42 -4.28 8.40
C ASN A 57 9.43 -4.24 7.24
N PHE A 58 9.72 -3.50 6.17
CA PHE A 58 8.83 -3.42 5.01
C PHE A 58 8.78 -4.73 4.24
N ALA A 59 9.95 -5.38 4.07
CA ALA A 59 10.04 -6.69 3.44
C ALA A 59 9.21 -7.73 4.22
N TYR A 60 9.33 -7.76 5.54
CA TYR A 60 8.55 -8.64 6.40
C TYR A 60 7.06 -8.32 6.34
N LEU A 61 6.67 -7.04 6.45
CA LEU A 61 5.28 -6.60 6.38
C LEU A 61 4.61 -7.07 5.09
N MET A 62 5.22 -6.80 3.93
CA MET A 62 4.66 -7.23 2.64
C MET A 62 4.57 -8.75 2.51
N ALA A 63 5.58 -9.49 2.97
CA ALA A 63 5.59 -10.94 2.88
C ALA A 63 4.58 -11.60 3.84
N SER A 64 4.45 -11.08 5.07
CA SER A 64 3.46 -11.52 6.04
C SER A 64 2.04 -11.19 5.58
N ASP A 65 1.79 -9.96 5.12
CA ASP A 65 0.48 -9.53 4.63
C ASP A 65 0.05 -10.34 3.40
N SER A 66 1.01 -10.72 2.53
CA SER A 66 0.78 -11.66 1.44
C SER A 66 0.36 -13.04 1.95
N LYS A 67 1.03 -13.57 2.97
CA LYS A 67 0.67 -14.87 3.55
C LYS A 67 -0.74 -14.82 4.15
N ASP A 68 -1.08 -13.76 4.88
CA ASP A 68 -2.38 -13.58 5.52
C ASP A 68 -3.50 -13.45 4.48
N ALA A 69 -3.32 -12.58 3.47
CA ALA A 69 -4.30 -12.36 2.41
C ALA A 69 -4.59 -13.64 1.61
N LEU A 70 -3.56 -14.43 1.33
CA LEU A 70 -3.69 -15.71 0.62
C LEU A 70 -4.32 -16.79 1.50
N THR A 71 -3.94 -16.87 2.77
CA THR A 71 -4.48 -17.87 3.72
C THR A 71 -5.97 -17.64 4.00
N ALA A 72 -6.45 -16.40 3.89
CA ALA A 72 -7.87 -16.07 4.04
C ALA A 72 -8.75 -16.61 2.88
N LEU A 73 -8.16 -17.10 1.79
CA LEU A 73 -8.92 -17.66 0.67
C LEU A 73 -9.54 -19.01 1.06
N PRO A 74 -10.83 -19.27 0.77
CA PRO A 74 -11.53 -20.45 1.26
C PRO A 74 -11.05 -21.78 0.64
N TRP A 75 -10.23 -21.72 -0.41
CA TRP A 75 -9.75 -22.89 -1.14
C TRP A 75 -8.29 -23.23 -0.88
N THR A 76 -7.53 -22.35 -0.21
CA THR A 76 -6.12 -22.60 0.09
C THR A 76 -5.97 -23.62 1.21
N ARG A 77 -5.05 -24.57 1.04
CA ARG A 77 -4.71 -25.55 2.08
C ARG A 77 -3.39 -25.20 2.75
N ASP A 78 -2.37 -25.00 1.93
CA ASP A 78 -1.01 -24.65 2.35
C ASP A 78 -0.57 -23.41 1.60
N VAL A 79 -0.08 -22.39 2.32
CA VAL A 79 0.39 -21.13 1.74
C VAL A 79 1.84 -20.94 2.12
N VAL A 80 2.70 -20.84 1.11
CA VAL A 80 4.12 -20.55 1.25
C VAL A 80 4.42 -19.24 0.52
N VAL A 81 4.91 -18.25 1.27
CA VAL A 81 5.43 -17.00 0.70
C VAL A 81 6.93 -16.97 0.92
N LEU A 82 7.68 -16.75 -0.17
CA LEU A 82 9.13 -16.68 -0.16
C LEU A 82 9.57 -15.31 -0.66
N LEU A 83 10.49 -14.68 0.06
CA LEU A 83 11.21 -13.51 -0.36
C LEU A 83 12.53 -13.94 -1.02
N ASP A 84 12.75 -13.47 -2.25
CA ASP A 84 13.94 -13.74 -3.06
C ASP A 84 14.97 -12.60 -2.95
N ASP A 85 16.26 -12.98 -2.87
CA ASP A 85 17.44 -12.11 -2.98
C ASP A 85 17.48 -10.87 -2.06
N HIS A 86 16.75 -10.89 -0.95
CA HIS A 86 16.90 -9.93 0.14
C HIS A 86 17.98 -10.39 1.13
N HIS A 87 18.69 -9.46 1.77
CA HIS A 87 19.72 -9.77 2.76
C HIS A 87 19.19 -10.68 3.87
N ASP A 88 17.99 -10.38 4.37
CA ASP A 88 17.30 -11.15 5.42
C ASP A 88 16.32 -12.21 4.88
N SER A 89 16.46 -12.66 3.63
CA SER A 89 15.51 -13.63 3.03
C SER A 89 15.39 -14.91 3.87
N ASP A 90 16.51 -15.50 4.27
CA ASP A 90 16.51 -16.75 5.04
C ASP A 90 15.81 -16.57 6.39
N LEU A 91 16.06 -15.45 7.05
CA LEU A 91 15.45 -15.11 8.34
C LEU A 91 13.93 -14.89 8.19
N ILE A 92 13.52 -14.05 7.24
CA ILE A 92 12.10 -13.75 6.97
C ILE A 92 11.36 -15.01 6.56
N ASN A 93 11.89 -15.79 5.61
CA ASN A 93 11.26 -17.00 5.11
C ASN A 93 11.14 -18.06 6.21
N GLY A 94 12.17 -18.23 7.05
CA GLY A 94 12.12 -19.13 8.21
C GLY A 94 11.06 -18.70 9.22
N GLY A 95 10.99 -17.40 9.53
CA GLY A 95 9.99 -16.85 10.43
C GLY A 95 8.56 -16.99 9.93
N LEU A 96 8.32 -16.78 8.63
CA LEU A 96 7.03 -16.99 8.00
C LEU A 96 6.63 -18.47 7.97
N ALA A 97 7.57 -19.38 7.67
CA ALA A 97 7.29 -20.81 7.67
C ALA A 97 6.93 -21.35 9.06
N ALA A 98 7.48 -20.75 10.12
CA ALA A 98 7.21 -21.13 11.51
C ALA A 98 6.03 -20.37 12.15
N ASP A 99 5.38 -19.45 11.43
CA ASP A 99 4.36 -18.54 11.97
C ASP A 99 4.84 -17.80 13.23
N ALA A 100 6.13 -17.43 13.24
CA ALA A 100 6.82 -16.89 14.42
C ALA A 100 6.40 -15.46 14.77
N GLY A 101 5.71 -14.76 13.86
CA GLY A 101 5.44 -13.32 13.95
C GLY A 101 6.73 -12.49 13.92
N TYR A 102 6.59 -11.17 13.83
CA TYR A 102 7.75 -10.27 13.64
C TYR A 102 8.80 -10.40 14.76
N ARG A 103 8.34 -10.45 16.01
CA ARG A 103 9.22 -10.59 17.18
C ARG A 103 9.91 -11.96 17.23
N GLY A 104 9.23 -13.02 16.80
CA GLY A 104 9.84 -14.34 16.72
C GLY A 104 10.86 -14.45 15.58
N THR A 105 10.65 -13.71 14.49
CA THR A 105 11.57 -13.64 13.35
C THR A 105 12.84 -12.86 13.66
N PHE A 106 12.73 -11.64 14.19
CA PHE A 106 13.88 -10.73 14.39
C PHE A 106 14.42 -10.69 15.82
N GLY A 107 13.77 -11.35 16.78
CA GLY A 107 14.24 -11.47 18.14
C GLY A 107 14.52 -10.11 18.80
N ALA A 108 15.75 -9.91 19.29
CA ALA A 108 16.16 -8.69 19.98
C ALA A 108 16.29 -7.46 19.04
N GLU A 109 16.42 -7.67 17.73
CA GLU A 109 16.49 -6.58 16.73
C GLU A 109 15.11 -5.99 16.42
N ALA A 110 14.03 -6.64 16.87
CA ALA A 110 12.66 -6.11 16.82
C ALA A 110 12.46 -5.00 17.86
N GLU A 111 13.15 -3.87 17.71
CA GLU A 111 13.14 -2.75 18.67
C GLU A 111 11.80 -1.99 18.70
N LYS A 112 11.03 -1.98 17.60
CA LYS A 112 9.79 -1.20 17.48
C LYS A 112 8.61 -2.07 17.07
N ASP A 113 7.46 -1.76 17.65
CA ASP A 113 6.18 -2.33 17.24
C ASP A 113 5.89 -1.96 15.78
N LEU A 114 5.61 -2.97 14.96
CA LEU A 114 5.22 -2.77 13.56
C LEU A 114 3.93 -1.97 13.45
N GLU A 115 3.05 -2.00 14.45
CA GLU A 115 1.81 -1.24 14.40
C GLU A 115 2.03 0.27 14.40
N ALA A 116 3.01 0.77 15.17
CA ALA A 116 3.39 2.18 15.13
C ALA A 116 3.97 2.58 13.76
N LEU A 117 4.73 1.68 13.14
CA LEU A 117 5.26 1.86 11.80
C LEU A 117 4.14 1.90 10.75
N ARG A 118 3.24 0.91 10.79
CA ARG A 118 2.04 0.86 9.93
C ARG A 118 1.21 2.13 10.05
N LEU A 119 0.95 2.58 11.28
CA LEU A 119 0.17 3.79 11.54
C LEU A 119 0.82 5.04 10.91
N THR A 120 2.13 5.19 11.05
CA THR A 120 2.87 6.31 10.46
C THR A 120 2.69 6.37 8.95
N PHE A 121 2.79 5.22 8.27
CA PHE A 121 2.65 5.15 6.82
C PHE A 121 1.20 5.27 6.34
N ARG A 122 0.24 4.68 7.06
CA ARG A 122 -1.20 4.88 6.77
C ARG A 122 -1.59 6.35 6.87
N ARG A 123 -1.05 7.09 7.84
CA ARG A 123 -1.26 8.55 7.94
C ARG A 123 -0.68 9.29 6.74
N LYS A 124 0.54 8.95 6.30
CA LYS A 124 1.15 9.54 5.09
C LYS A 124 0.33 9.24 3.83
N ALA A 125 -0.11 8.00 3.66
CA ALA A 125 -0.98 7.56 2.57
C ALA A 125 -2.29 8.36 2.53
N HIS A 126 -2.95 8.51 3.69
CA HIS A 126 -4.15 9.34 3.82
C HIS A 126 -3.89 10.80 3.42
N VAL A 127 -2.82 11.41 3.95
CA VAL A 127 -2.43 12.79 3.64
C VAL A 127 -2.18 12.98 2.14
N ALA A 128 -1.48 12.03 1.49
CA ALA A 128 -1.24 12.08 0.05
C ALA A 128 -2.51 11.91 -0.78
N ALA A 129 -3.40 10.99 -0.39
CA ALA A 129 -4.69 10.79 -1.06
C ALA A 129 -5.62 12.01 -0.92
N MET A 130 -5.63 12.63 0.27
CA MET A 130 -6.37 13.86 0.53
C MET A 130 -5.85 15.00 -0.36
N GLU A 131 -4.53 15.19 -0.47
CA GLU A 131 -3.98 16.23 -1.36
C GLU A 131 -4.29 15.99 -2.83
N ARG A 132 -4.28 14.74 -3.30
CA ARG A 132 -4.71 14.39 -4.68
C ARG A 132 -6.16 14.78 -4.92
N ALA A 133 -7.05 14.42 -3.99
CA ALA A 133 -8.47 14.73 -4.09
C ALA A 133 -8.73 16.24 -4.14
N LEU A 134 -8.12 17.00 -3.23
CA LEU A 134 -8.26 18.45 -3.16
C LEU A 134 -7.64 19.17 -4.37
N THR A 135 -6.45 18.72 -4.80
CA THR A 135 -5.80 19.28 -5.99
C THR A 135 -6.63 19.03 -7.25
N ARG A 136 -7.25 17.85 -7.37
CA ARG A 136 -8.18 17.57 -8.46
C ARG A 136 -9.41 18.48 -8.41
N LEU A 137 -10.03 18.61 -7.25
CA LEU A 137 -11.19 19.49 -7.06
C LEU A 137 -10.88 20.93 -7.48
N LEU A 138 -9.74 21.49 -7.04
CA LEU A 138 -9.29 22.84 -7.43
C LEU A 138 -9.05 22.98 -8.93
N ARG A 139 -8.53 21.94 -9.60
CA ARG A 139 -8.31 21.95 -11.06
C ARG A 139 -9.63 21.94 -11.84
N GLU A 140 -10.64 21.25 -11.34
CA GLU A 140 -11.94 21.13 -11.99
C GLU A 140 -12.87 22.30 -11.67
N ASN A 141 -12.60 23.06 -10.61
CA ASN A 141 -13.40 24.21 -10.17
C ASN A 141 -12.52 25.46 -10.05
N PRO A 142 -12.35 26.23 -11.13
CA PRO A 142 -11.48 27.42 -11.15
C PRO A 142 -11.88 28.53 -10.18
N ASP A 143 -13.14 28.54 -9.72
CA ASP A 143 -13.67 29.51 -8.78
C ASP A 143 -13.34 29.17 -7.31
N LEU A 144 -12.86 27.94 -7.03
CA LEU A 144 -12.43 27.55 -5.68
C LEU A 144 -10.99 27.97 -5.44
N THR A 145 -10.76 28.57 -4.26
CA THR A 145 -9.44 28.90 -3.74
C THR A 145 -8.98 27.85 -2.71
N GLU A 146 -7.71 27.90 -2.31
CA GLU A 146 -7.22 27.05 -1.23
C GLU A 146 -7.96 27.31 0.09
N GLU A 147 -8.41 28.54 0.36
CA GLU A 147 -9.15 28.88 1.58
C GLU A 147 -10.54 28.25 1.61
N ASP A 148 -11.21 28.14 0.46
CA ASP A 148 -12.52 27.52 0.32
C ASP A 148 -12.49 26.01 0.63
N LEU A 149 -11.31 25.37 0.57
CA LEU A 149 -11.14 23.98 0.99
C LEU A 149 -11.44 23.76 2.47
N HIS A 150 -11.54 24.84 3.26
CA HIS A 150 -12.00 24.75 4.64
C HIS A 150 -13.35 24.08 4.73
N ASP A 151 -14.28 24.33 3.82
CA ASP A 151 -15.68 23.88 3.92
C ASP A 151 -15.99 22.64 3.09
N VAL A 152 -15.08 22.24 2.20
CA VAL A 152 -15.20 21.06 1.34
C VAL A 152 -15.40 19.78 2.16
N VAL A 153 -16.42 19.01 1.80
CA VAL A 153 -16.76 17.70 2.39
C VAL A 153 -16.58 16.56 1.40
N LEU A 154 -16.53 15.33 1.89
CA LEU A 154 -16.28 14.14 1.06
C LEU A 154 -17.29 13.99 -0.08
N GLY A 155 -18.54 14.44 0.12
CA GLY A 155 -19.60 14.42 -0.88
C GLY A 155 -19.41 15.40 -2.05
N ASP A 156 -18.53 16.39 -1.91
CA ASP A 156 -18.24 17.37 -2.97
C ASP A 156 -17.19 16.86 -3.97
N LEU A 157 -16.54 15.74 -3.68
CA LEU A 157 -15.44 15.24 -4.51
C LEU A 157 -15.95 14.64 -5.84
N PRO A 158 -15.38 15.04 -6.98
CA PRO A 158 -15.97 14.80 -8.31
C PRO A 158 -15.73 13.39 -8.88
N ASP A 159 -14.81 12.60 -8.31
CA ASP A 159 -14.34 11.33 -8.87
C ASP A 159 -14.46 10.16 -7.89
N ALA A 160 -15.08 9.06 -8.33
CA ALA A 160 -15.24 7.86 -7.52
C ALA A 160 -13.92 7.13 -7.23
N ALA A 161 -12.94 7.18 -8.14
CA ALA A 161 -11.67 6.48 -7.95
C ALA A 161 -10.79 7.17 -6.89
N THR A 162 -10.58 8.48 -7.04
CA THR A 162 -9.80 9.31 -6.09
C THR A 162 -10.48 9.39 -4.73
N SER A 163 -11.81 9.58 -4.71
CA SER A 163 -12.59 9.58 -3.47
C SER A 163 -12.60 8.20 -2.82
N GLY A 164 -12.73 7.13 -3.60
CA GLY A 164 -12.65 5.75 -3.10
C GLY A 164 -11.30 5.44 -2.47
N ALA A 165 -10.19 5.88 -3.08
CA ALA A 165 -8.86 5.74 -2.52
C ALA A 165 -8.71 6.47 -1.18
N LEU A 166 -9.21 7.72 -1.09
CA LEU A 166 -9.23 8.49 0.15
C LEU A 166 -10.09 7.82 1.23
N LEU A 167 -11.29 7.35 0.89
CA LEU A 167 -12.22 6.70 1.80
C LEU A 167 -11.62 5.42 2.41
N ARG A 168 -11.03 4.53 1.59
CA ARG A 168 -10.36 3.32 2.11
C ARG A 168 -9.27 3.63 3.13
N ARG A 169 -8.50 4.69 2.90
CA ARG A 169 -7.43 5.14 3.82
C ARG A 169 -8.00 5.75 5.10
N ARG A 170 -9.15 6.43 5.01
CA ARG A 170 -9.89 6.93 6.19
C ARG A 170 -10.44 5.79 7.04
N GLU A 171 -11.05 4.78 6.42
CA GLU A 171 -11.53 3.57 7.12
C GLU A 171 -10.39 2.86 7.85
N ALA A 172 -9.24 2.68 7.19
CA ALA A 172 -8.06 2.04 7.78
C ALA A 172 -7.45 2.82 8.96
N LEU A 173 -7.78 4.10 9.11
CA LEU A 173 -7.38 4.98 10.21
C LEU A 173 -8.50 5.22 11.24
N GLY A 174 -9.71 4.70 11.00
CA GLY A 174 -10.88 4.98 11.84
C GLY A 174 -11.40 6.42 11.73
N LEU A 175 -11.11 7.11 10.63
CA LEU A 175 -11.60 8.46 10.37
C LEU A 175 -13.02 8.43 9.79
N GLY A 176 -13.78 9.52 9.97
CA GLY A 176 -15.14 9.63 9.45
C GLY A 176 -15.19 9.52 7.92
N VAL A 177 -16.17 8.80 7.38
CA VAL A 177 -16.36 8.55 5.94
C VAL A 177 -17.73 9.00 5.43
N ALA A 178 -18.49 9.74 6.25
CA ALA A 178 -19.79 10.25 5.84
C ALA A 178 -19.61 11.32 4.75
N PRO A 179 -20.55 11.45 3.78
CA PRO A 179 -20.48 12.49 2.75
C PRO A 179 -20.36 13.92 3.30
N SER A 180 -20.84 14.15 4.53
CA SER A 180 -20.76 15.43 5.24
C SER A 180 -19.44 15.67 5.98
N ASP A 181 -18.54 14.68 6.05
CA ASP A 181 -17.29 14.82 6.78
C ASP A 181 -16.28 15.69 6.01
N PRO A 182 -15.47 16.51 6.72
CA PRO A 182 -14.42 17.33 6.10
C PRO A 182 -13.42 16.48 5.31
N VAL A 183 -13.06 16.96 4.12
CA VAL A 183 -11.93 16.39 3.35
C VAL A 183 -10.62 16.76 4.01
N LEU A 184 -10.39 18.07 4.23
CA LEU A 184 -9.15 18.60 4.79
C LEU A 184 -9.14 18.49 6.33
N VAL A 185 -8.43 17.47 6.83
CA VAL A 185 -8.35 17.15 8.26
C VAL A 185 -6.91 17.00 8.75
N ASP A 186 -6.72 17.12 10.06
CA ASP A 186 -5.49 16.73 10.74
C ASP A 186 -5.40 15.20 10.98
N GLU A 187 -4.36 14.75 11.68
CA GLU A 187 -4.11 13.32 11.94
C GLU A 187 -5.17 12.65 12.83
N GLU A 188 -5.96 13.45 13.55
CA GLU A 188 -7.07 13.00 14.39
C GLU A 188 -8.44 13.15 13.71
N GLY A 189 -8.46 13.56 12.43
CA GLY A 189 -9.70 13.74 11.67
C GLY A 189 -10.42 15.05 11.95
N ARG A 190 -9.80 16.00 12.66
CA ARG A 190 -10.40 17.31 12.95
C ARG A 190 -10.16 18.25 11.78
N ARG A 191 -11.16 19.09 11.48
CA ARG A 191 -11.08 20.09 10.41
C ARG A 191 -9.91 21.05 10.68
N VAL A 192 -9.13 21.33 9.66
CA VAL A 192 -7.98 22.24 9.75
C VAL A 192 -8.46 23.69 9.84
N PRO A 193 -7.96 24.51 10.78
CA PRO A 193 -8.32 25.93 10.86
C PRO A 193 -7.98 26.67 9.57
N GLN A 194 -8.81 27.64 9.17
CA GLN A 194 -8.64 28.39 7.91
C GLN A 194 -7.23 28.98 7.74
N GLY A 195 -6.67 29.58 8.80
CA GLY A 195 -5.32 30.17 8.78
C GLY A 195 -4.17 29.17 8.61
N GLU A 196 -4.42 27.85 8.75
CA GLU A 196 -3.41 26.79 8.62
C GLU A 196 -3.49 26.05 7.27
N ILE A 197 -4.53 26.30 6.47
CA ILE A 197 -4.79 25.55 5.23
C ILE A 197 -3.60 25.59 4.26
N PRO A 198 -3.03 26.76 3.92
CA PRO A 198 -1.92 26.82 2.97
C PRO A 198 -0.70 26.00 3.43
N LEU A 199 -0.39 26.05 4.74
CA LEU A 199 0.70 25.28 5.32
C LEU A 199 0.42 23.78 5.26
N ARG A 200 -0.81 23.37 5.60
CA ARG A 200 -1.23 21.96 5.60
C ARG A 200 -1.22 21.38 4.19
N LEU A 201 -1.73 22.10 3.19
CA LEU A 201 -1.70 21.67 1.79
C LEU A 201 -0.27 21.52 1.28
N ARG A 202 0.62 22.48 1.59
CA ARG A 202 2.03 22.40 1.20
C ARG A 202 2.71 21.18 1.81
N PHE A 203 2.45 20.89 3.08
CA PHE A 203 2.94 19.68 3.73
C PHE A 203 2.40 18.41 3.05
N ALA A 204 1.08 18.37 2.80
CA ALA A 204 0.45 17.22 2.17
C ALA A 204 0.98 16.95 0.75
N ARG A 205 1.26 18.03 -0.01
CA ARG A 205 1.89 17.96 -1.33
C ARG A 205 3.30 17.39 -1.25
N ALA A 206 4.10 17.81 -0.27
CA ALA A 206 5.45 17.28 -0.06
C ALA A 206 5.42 15.78 0.27
N VAL A 207 4.48 15.35 1.13
CA VAL A 207 4.28 13.92 1.44
C VAL A 207 3.91 13.14 0.18
N ARG A 208 2.94 13.61 -0.60
CA ARG A 208 2.53 12.98 -1.86
C ARG A 208 3.70 12.84 -2.83
N VAL A 209 4.44 13.93 -3.08
CA VAL A 209 5.58 13.94 -4.00
C VAL A 209 6.68 12.97 -3.53
N SER A 210 6.93 12.88 -2.23
CA SER A 210 7.90 11.92 -1.69
C SER A 210 7.47 10.47 -1.94
N ILE A 211 6.20 10.13 -1.71
CA ILE A 211 5.68 8.77 -1.93
C ILE A 211 5.77 8.41 -3.42
N GLU A 212 5.27 9.27 -4.32
CA GLU A 212 5.30 9.03 -5.77
C GLU A 212 6.74 8.95 -6.32
N GLY A 213 7.63 9.81 -5.81
CA GLY A 213 9.05 9.79 -6.17
C GLY A 213 9.73 8.49 -5.77
N ASN A 214 9.49 8.02 -4.54
CA ASN A 214 10.04 6.75 -4.06
C ASN A 214 9.47 5.57 -4.85
N ALA A 215 8.17 5.60 -5.20
CA ALA A 215 7.56 4.55 -5.99
C ALA A 215 8.14 4.48 -7.41
N HIS A 216 8.34 5.63 -8.06
CA HIS A 216 9.00 5.70 -9.36
C HIS A 216 10.43 5.18 -9.31
N PHE A 217 11.19 5.59 -8.29
CA PHE A 217 12.57 5.16 -8.06
C PHE A 217 12.67 3.65 -7.81
N CYS A 218 11.81 3.09 -6.95
CA CYS A 218 11.72 1.66 -6.68
C CYS A 218 11.45 0.84 -7.94
N ARG A 219 10.49 1.26 -8.79
CA ARG A 219 10.25 0.59 -10.09
C ARG A 219 11.46 0.67 -11.02
N GLY A 220 12.21 1.78 -11.00
CA GLY A 220 13.46 1.94 -11.77
C GLY A 220 14.57 0.98 -11.31
N LEU A 221 14.79 0.88 -10.01
CA LEU A 221 15.75 -0.05 -9.41
C LEU A 221 15.36 -1.50 -9.68
N LEU A 222 14.07 -1.84 -9.50
CA LEU A 222 13.58 -3.20 -9.74
C LEU A 222 13.81 -3.63 -11.18
N ARG A 223 13.48 -2.80 -12.18
CA ARG A 223 13.71 -3.09 -13.60
C ARG A 223 15.20 -3.24 -13.93
N THR A 224 16.06 -2.45 -13.29
CA THR A 224 17.52 -2.55 -13.46
C THR A 224 18.04 -3.88 -12.91
N ARG A 225 17.53 -4.30 -11.75
CA ARG A 225 17.93 -5.55 -11.10
C ARG A 225 17.32 -6.79 -11.77
N TYR A 226 16.07 -6.68 -12.22
CA TYR A 226 15.27 -7.73 -12.82
C TYR A 226 14.60 -7.21 -14.09
N PRO A 227 15.23 -7.37 -15.28
CA PRO A 227 14.68 -6.85 -16.54
C PRO A 227 13.27 -7.38 -16.87
N GLN A 228 12.95 -8.59 -16.43
CA GLN A 228 11.64 -9.23 -16.63
C GLN A 228 10.55 -8.67 -15.72
N ALA A 229 10.88 -7.84 -14.73
CA ALA A 229 9.90 -7.38 -13.74
C ALA A 229 8.80 -6.49 -14.29
N ALA A 230 9.02 -5.88 -15.46
CA ALA A 230 7.98 -5.12 -16.16
C ALA A 230 6.82 -6.02 -16.63
N ASP A 231 7.10 -7.28 -16.97
CA ASP A 231 6.07 -8.22 -17.44
C ASP A 231 5.18 -8.73 -16.30
N ASP A 232 5.67 -8.61 -15.06
CA ASP A 232 5.00 -9.07 -13.84
C ASP A 232 4.07 -8.01 -13.22
N GLN A 233 4.09 -6.77 -13.73
CA GLN A 233 3.20 -5.71 -13.29
C GLN A 233 1.76 -6.00 -13.74
N SER A 234 0.79 -5.69 -12.89
CA SER A 234 -0.63 -5.71 -13.26
C SER A 234 -0.82 -4.81 -14.50
N LYS A 235 -1.47 -5.35 -15.54
CA LYS A 235 -1.65 -4.64 -16.81
C LYS A 235 -2.69 -3.50 -16.75
N GLU A 236 -3.29 -3.25 -15.58
CA GLU A 236 -4.42 -2.33 -15.42
C GLU A 236 -4.01 -0.86 -15.25
N ASN A 237 -2.73 -0.53 -15.02
CA ASN A 237 -2.27 0.85 -14.83
C ASN A 237 -1.28 1.37 -15.89
N VAL A 238 -1.18 0.72 -17.05
CA VAL A 238 -0.50 1.27 -18.23
C VAL A 238 -1.54 1.85 -19.19
N SER A 239 -2.19 2.96 -18.82
CA SER A 239 -2.87 3.82 -19.78
C SER A 239 -2.98 5.25 -19.31
#